data_AF-A0A2S9G5P7-F1
#
_entry.id   AF-A0A2S9G5P7-F1
#
_cell.length_a   1.000
_cell.length_b   1.000
_cell.length_c   1.000
_cell.angle_alpha   90.00
_cell.angle_beta   90.00
_cell.angle_gamma   90.00
#
_symmetry.space_group_name_H-M   'P 1'
#
loop_
_entity.id
_entity.type
_entity.pdbx_description
1 polymer ?
#
loop_
_entity_poly.entity_id
_entity_poly.type
_entity_poly.pdbx_seq_one_letter_code
_entity_poly.pdbx_strand_id
1 'polypeptide(L)'
;LLDDLLGIAEPNVALAPIDPDTRRRRLTTLINARTLARTKPAPFIIEDAHWIDAVSESMLADFLAVVPRTASMVLITSRPEYDGA
;
A
#
# COMPACT_ATOMS: atom_id res chain seq x y z
N LEU A 1 3.95 -8.99 8.46
CA LEU A 1 3.45 -8.70 7.09
C LEU A 1 3.90 -7.32 6.64
N LEU A 2 3.47 -6.25 7.31
CA LEU A 2 3.95 -4.90 6.99
C LEU A 2 5.44 -4.74 7.36
N ASP A 3 5.82 -5.13 8.58
CA ASP A 3 7.23 -5.05 9.02
C ASP A 3 8.18 -5.86 8.14
N ASP A 4 7.71 -7.03 7.67
CA ASP A 4 8.43 -7.89 6.74
C ASP A 4 8.61 -7.22 5.36
N LEU A 5 7.53 -6.61 4.82
CA LEU A 5 7.61 -5.83 3.59
C LEU A 5 8.60 -4.66 3.72
N LEU A 6 8.58 -3.96 4.85
CA LEU A 6 9.44 -2.81 5.12
C LEU A 6 10.90 -3.21 5.44
N GLY A 7 11.19 -4.50 5.56
CA GLY A 7 12.52 -4.99 5.94
C GLY A 7 12.91 -4.65 7.38
N ILE A 8 11.94 -4.37 8.25
CA ILE A 8 12.14 -4.04 9.67
C ILE A 8 11.69 -5.16 10.61
N ALA A 9 11.29 -6.31 10.07
CA ALA A 9 10.97 -7.49 10.86
C ALA A 9 12.21 -8.03 11.58
N GLU A 10 12.01 -8.58 12.78
CA GLU A 10 13.05 -9.22 13.58
C GLU A 10 13.74 -10.35 12.78
N PRO A 11 15.07 -10.30 12.56
CA PRO A 11 15.77 -11.22 11.66
C PRO A 11 15.67 -12.70 12.04
N ASN A 12 15.46 -12.99 13.33
CA ASN A 12 15.37 -14.36 13.87
C ASN A 12 13.95 -14.92 13.91
N VAL A 13 12.94 -14.19 13.42
CA VAL A 13 11.58 -14.70 13.31
C VAL A 13 11.42 -15.38 11.96
N ALA A 14 11.46 -16.72 11.95
CA ALA A 14 11.12 -17.49 10.77
C ALA A 14 9.66 -17.23 10.38
N LEU A 15 9.47 -16.47 9.30
CA LEU A 15 8.14 -16.29 8.73
C LEU A 15 7.72 -17.60 8.07
N ALA A 16 6.51 -18.05 8.38
CA ALA A 16 5.92 -19.17 7.65
C ALA A 16 5.94 -18.85 6.15
N PRO A 17 6.24 -19.84 5.28
CA PRO A 17 6.20 -19.64 3.84
C PRO A 17 4.77 -19.24 3.44
N ILE A 18 4.62 -18.02 2.94
CA ILE A 18 3.36 -17.48 2.44
C ILE A 18 3.55 -17.25 0.95
N ASP A 19 2.63 -17.83 0.18
CA ASP A 19 2.49 -17.58 -1.25
C ASP A 19 2.47 -16.06 -1.55
N PRO A 20 3.25 -15.55 -2.52
CA PRO A 20 3.36 -14.11 -2.81
C PRO A 20 2.01 -13.41 -3.03
N ASP A 21 1.08 -14.03 -3.76
CA ASP A 21 -0.25 -13.46 -4.01
C ASP A 21 -1.10 -13.41 -2.74
N THR A 22 -0.96 -14.40 -1.87
CA THR A 22 -1.59 -14.41 -0.56
C THR A 22 -1.01 -13.31 0.33
N ARG A 23 0.31 -13.10 0.30
CA ARG A 23 0.97 -12.00 1.02
C ARG A 23 0.45 -10.65 0.56
N ARG A 24 0.43 -10.42 -0.76
CA ARG A 24 -0.09 -9.20 -1.39
C ARG A 24 -1.52 -8.90 -0.96
N ARG A 25 -2.44 -9.85 -1.13
CA ARG A 25 -3.85 -9.68 -0.75
C ARG A 25 -4.04 -9.37 0.73
N ARG A 26 -3.30 -10.05 1.61
CA ARG A 26 -3.36 -9.80 3.05
C ARG A 26 -2.84 -8.40 3.41
N LEU A 27 -1.78 -7.97 2.76
CA LEU A 27 -1.20 -6.64 2.97
C LEU A 27 -2.14 -5.53 2.49
N THR A 28 -2.71 -5.64 1.29
CA THR A 28 -3.74 -4.70 0.79
C THR A 28 -4.93 -4.64 1.75
N THR A 29 -5.42 -5.79 2.20
CA THR A 29 -6.54 -5.87 3.17
C THR A 29 -6.19 -5.14 4.47
N LEU A 30 -4.98 -5.32 4.99
CA LEU A 30 -4.51 -4.66 6.20
C LEU A 30 -4.48 -3.14 6.04
N ILE A 31 -3.89 -2.64 4.95
CA ILE A 31 -3.78 -1.21 4.65
C ILE A 31 -5.19 -0.60 4.52
N ASN A 32 -6.08 -1.25 3.78
CA ASN A 32 -7.44 -0.77 3.56
C ASN A 32 -8.26 -0.75 4.86
N ALA A 33 -8.19 -1.81 5.67
CA ALA A 33 -8.86 -1.86 6.96
C ALA A 33 -8.39 -0.72 7.88
N ARG A 34 -7.07 -0.46 7.93
CA ARG A 34 -6.52 0.62 8.75
C ARG A 34 -6.97 2.01 8.27
N THR A 35 -7.06 2.19 6.96
CA THR A 35 -7.48 3.43 6.30
C THR A 35 -8.96 3.71 6.58
N LEU A 36 -9.82 2.71 6.42
CA LEU A 36 -11.26 2.81 6.70
C LEU A 36 -11.56 3.04 8.19
N ALA A 37 -10.79 2.45 9.10
CA ALA A 37 -10.96 2.64 10.54
C ALA A 37 -10.47 4.02 11.05
N ARG A 38 -9.91 4.86 10.17
CA ARG A 38 -9.29 6.13 10.56
C ARG A 38 -10.35 7.22 10.72
N THR A 39 -10.41 7.83 11.91
CA THR A 39 -11.42 8.84 12.25
C THR A 39 -10.93 10.28 12.14
N LYS A 40 -9.63 10.50 12.15
CA LYS A 40 -9.01 11.82 11.96
C LYS A 40 -8.66 12.04 10.49
N PRO A 41 -8.54 13.29 10.01
CA PRO A 41 -7.97 13.56 8.69
C PRO A 41 -6.49 13.14 8.57
N ALA A 42 -6.00 12.77 7.38
CA ALA A 42 -4.55 12.61 7.11
C ALA A 42 -4.22 12.70 5.62
N PRO A 43 -3.03 13.24 5.34
CA PRO A 43 -2.40 13.12 4.04
C PRO A 43 -1.68 11.76 3.90
N PHE A 44 -1.78 11.17 2.71
CA PHE A 44 -0.87 10.13 2.21
C PHE A 44 -0.11 10.72 1.04
N ILE A 45 1.21 10.63 1.07
CA ILE A 45 2.09 11.14 0.01
C ILE A 45 2.82 9.94 -0.58
N ILE A 46 2.64 9.73 -1.88
CA ILE A 46 3.25 8.64 -2.64
C ILE A 46 4.15 9.29 -3.67
N GLU A 47 5.44 9.22 -3.42
CA GLU A 47 6.45 9.81 -4.30
C GLU A 47 6.95 8.81 -5.34
N ASP A 48 7.51 9.33 -6.43
CA ASP A 48 8.21 8.55 -7.45
C ASP A 48 7.38 7.38 -8.03
N ALA A 49 6.07 7.58 -8.23
CA ALA A 49 5.17 6.50 -8.67
C ALA A 49 5.57 5.88 -10.03
N HIS A 50 6.33 6.61 -10.86
CA HIS A 50 6.92 6.12 -12.11
C HIS A 50 7.87 4.92 -11.97
N TRP A 51 8.32 4.56 -10.75
CA TRP A 51 9.15 3.39 -10.48
C TRP A 51 8.38 2.18 -9.93
N ILE A 52 7.08 2.33 -9.71
CA ILE A 52 6.27 1.27 -9.13
C ILE A 52 6.17 0.09 -10.11
N ASP A 53 6.28 -1.13 -9.58
CA ASP A 53 6.00 -2.33 -10.37
C ASP A 53 4.48 -2.56 -10.48
N ALA A 54 4.07 -3.37 -11.47
CA ALA A 54 2.65 -3.62 -11.74
C ALA A 54 1.87 -4.23 -10.54
N VAL A 55 2.55 -4.99 -9.67
CA VAL A 55 1.92 -5.62 -8.50
C VAL A 55 1.64 -4.55 -7.44
N SER A 56 2.63 -3.71 -7.17
CA SER A 56 2.52 -2.57 -6.28
C SER A 56 1.52 -1.52 -6.80
N GLU A 57 1.45 -1.31 -8.12
CA GLU A 57 0.45 -0.45 -8.78
C GLU A 57 -0.98 -0.96 -8.56
N SER A 58 -1.21 -2.26 -8.72
CA SER A 58 -2.51 -2.86 -8.40
C SER A 58 -2.89 -2.67 -6.92
N MET A 59 -1.93 -2.76 -6.00
CA MET A 59 -2.18 -2.48 -4.59
C MET A 59 -2.52 -1.01 -4.34
N LEU A 60 -1.86 -0.10 -5.04
CA LEU A 60 -2.16 1.33 -4.99
C LEU A 60 -3.58 1.62 -5.49
N ALA A 61 -3.99 1.03 -6.61
CA ALA A 61 -5.36 1.14 -7.12
C ALA A 61 -6.41 0.66 -6.09
N ASP A 62 -6.17 -0.50 -5.48
CA ASP A 62 -7.05 -1.06 -4.43
C ASP A 62 -7.15 -0.15 -3.20
N PHE A 63 -6.06 0.57 -2.85
CA PHE A 63 -6.05 1.55 -1.78
C PHE A 63 -6.81 2.83 -2.15
N LEU A 64 -6.56 3.37 -3.35
CA LEU A 64 -7.26 4.55 -3.86
C LEU A 64 -8.77 4.34 -3.91
N ALA A 65 -9.23 3.11 -4.18
CA ALA A 65 -10.65 2.77 -4.18
C ALA A 65 -11.35 2.96 -2.81
N VAL A 66 -10.63 2.87 -1.69
CA VAL A 66 -11.22 3.07 -0.35
C VAL A 66 -11.11 4.51 0.16
N VAL A 67 -10.20 5.31 -0.41
CA VAL A 67 -9.92 6.70 0.01
C VAL A 67 -11.17 7.59 0.03
N PRO A 68 -12.06 7.59 -0.99
CA PRO A 68 -13.26 8.45 -1.00
C PRO A 68 -14.21 8.24 0.18
N ARG A 69 -14.09 7.12 0.90
CA ARG A 69 -14.93 6.78 2.06
C ARG A 69 -14.32 7.26 3.38
N THR A 70 -13.22 8.00 3.34
CA THR A 70 -12.44 8.42 4.51
C THR A 70 -12.09 9.89 4.45
N ALA A 71 -11.73 10.49 5.59
CA ALA A 71 -11.16 11.84 5.63
C ALA A 71 -9.66 11.81 5.23
N SER A 72 -9.34 11.31 4.04
CA SER A 72 -7.95 11.17 3.59
C SER A 72 -7.71 11.95 2.31
N MET A 73 -6.55 12.58 2.22
CA MET A 73 -6.05 13.20 0.98
C MET A 73 -4.88 12.37 0.49
N VAL A 74 -4.83 12.07 -0.81
CA VAL A 74 -3.70 11.39 -1.42
C VAL A 74 -3.04 12.31 -2.43
N LEU A 75 -1.74 12.52 -2.28
CA LEU A 75 -0.89 13.20 -3.24
C LEU A 75 0.04 12.17 -3.85
N ILE A 76 0.03 12.08 -5.18
CA ILE A 76 0.94 11.22 -5.94
C ILE A 76 1.85 12.13 -6.75
N THR A 77 3.16 11.93 -6.63
CA THR A 77 4.15 12.60 -7.49
C THR A 77 4.77 11.56 -8.43
N SER A 78 4.93 11.95 -9.68
CA SER A 78 5.46 11.09 -10.73
C SER A 78 6.13 11.93 -11.81
N ARG A 79 6.91 11.25 -12.66
CA ARG A 79 7.33 11.85 -13.93
C ARG A 79 6.17 11.86 -14.92
N PRO A 80 6.21 12.71 -15.96
CA PRO A 80 5.12 12.84 -16.94
C PRO A 80 4.81 11.56 -17.72
N GLU A 81 5.74 10.60 -17.79
CA GLU A 81 5.55 9.34 -18.52
C GLU A 81 4.78 8.27 -17.72
N TYR A 82 4.42 8.56 -16.47
CA TYR A 82 3.61 7.66 -15.66
C TYR A 82 2.14 7.83 -15.99
N ASP A 83 1.55 6.80 -16.61
CA ASP A 83 0.14 6.79 -17.01
C ASP A 83 -0.81 6.44 -15.86
N GLY A 84 -0.28 5.84 -14.79
CA GLY A 84 -1.06 5.40 -13.63
C GLY A 84 -2.00 4.23 -13.89
N ALA A 85 -2.69 3.83 -12.81
CA ALA A 85 -3.68 2.76 -12.78
C ALA A 85 -5.09 3.24 -13.13
#